data_AF-A0A830CY63-F1
#
_entry.id   AF-A0A830CY63-F1
#
_cell.length_a   1.000
_cell.length_b   1.000
_cell.length_c   1.000
_cell.angle_alpha   90.00
_cell.angle_beta   90.00
_cell.angle_gamma   90.00
#
_symmetry.space_group_name_H-M   'P 1'
#
loop_
_entity.id
_entity.type
_entity.pdbx_description
1 polymer ?
#
loop_
_entity_poly.entity_id
_entity_poly.type
_entity_poly.pdbx_seq_one_letter_code
_entity_poly.pdbx_strand_id
1 'polypeptide(L)' 'MGHNYYGEPAWPNDLLYIFPVVILWTINFATPVEILPDWYFFPVFQILRTVPNKLLVEILLLFNSLK' A
#
# COMPACT_ATOMS: atom_id res chain seq x y z
N MET A 1 13.23 -32.79 -19.34
CA MET A 1 13.67 -31.39 -19.15
C MET A 1 13.88 -30.75 -20.51
N GLY A 2 12.80 -30.43 -21.24
CA GLY A 2 12.88 -29.99 -22.64
C GLY A 2 11.91 -28.85 -23.03
N HIS A 3 11.05 -28.44 -22.11
CA HIS A 3 9.91 -27.57 -22.44
C HIS A 3 10.31 -26.08 -22.50
N ASN A 4 11.55 -25.74 -22.16
CA ASN A 4 12.07 -24.36 -22.15
C ASN A 4 12.96 -24.05 -23.36
N TYR A 5 13.12 -24.98 -24.31
CA TYR A 5 13.98 -24.80 -25.49
C TYR A 5 13.23 -24.22 -26.69
N TYR A 6 11.91 -24.09 -26.59
CA TYR A 6 11.05 -23.55 -27.65
C TYR A 6 10.22 -22.41 -27.08
N GLY A 7 10.08 -21.32 -27.83
CA GLY A 7 9.37 -20.11 -27.40
C GLY A 7 10.26 -18.87 -27.39
N GLU A 8 9.75 -17.80 -26.80
CA GLU A 8 10.47 -16.54 -26.65
C GLU A 8 11.59 -16.69 -25.59
N PRO A 9 12.77 -16.10 -25.80
CA PRO A 9 13.83 -16.11 -24.79
C PRO A 9 13.35 -15.46 -23.49
N ALA A 10 13.43 -16.20 -22.38
CA ALA A 10 13.06 -15.70 -21.06
C ALA A 10 13.87 -14.46 -20.64
N TRP A 11 15.12 -14.37 -21.09
CA TRP A 11 15.93 -13.17 -20.96
C TRP A 11 16.00 -12.40 -22.29
N PRO A 12 15.84 -11.06 -22.28
CA PRO A 12 15.48 -10.21 -21.14
C PRO A 12 13.96 -10.13 -20.88
N ASN A 13 13.14 -10.68 -21.79
CA ASN A 13 11.72 -10.33 -21.91
C ASN A 13 10.93 -10.61 -20.64
N ASP A 14 10.89 -11.86 -20.19
CA ASP A 14 10.10 -12.22 -19.02
C ASP A 14 10.77 -11.76 -17.73
N LEU A 15 12.09 -11.95 -17.64
CA LEU A 15 12.86 -11.71 -16.42
C LEU A 15 13.01 -10.22 -16.08
N LEU A 16 13.29 -9.39 -17.08
CA LEU A 16 13.62 -7.97 -16.88
C LEU A 16 12.46 -7.06 -17.23
N TYR A 17 11.56 -7.44 -18.14
CA TYR A 17 10.43 -6.57 -18.51
C TYR A 17 9.13 -7.01 -17.84
N ILE A 18 8.77 -8.30 -17.85
CA ILE A 18 7.47 -8.72 -17.31
C ILE A 18 7.49 -8.85 -15.78
N PHE A 19 8.48 -9.54 -15.18
CA PHE A 19 8.49 -9.75 -13.73
C PHE A 19 8.51 -8.47 -12.91
N PRO A 20 9.34 -7.44 -13.19
CA PRO A 20 9.30 -6.20 -12.42
C PRO A 20 7.96 -5.45 -12.53
N VAL A 21 7.32 -5.48 -13.71
CA VAL A 21 6.01 -4.86 -13.94
C VAL A 21 4.92 -5.58 -13.15
N VAL A 22 4.89 -6.91 -13.18
CA VAL A 22 3.93 -7.70 -12.41
C VAL A 22 4.13 -7.51 -10.91
N ILE A 23 5.38 -7.51 -10.43
CA ILE A 23 5.71 -7.26 -9.02
C ILE A 23 5.22 -5.87 -8.60
N LEU A 24 5.56 -4.82 -9.35
CA LEU A 24 5.13 -3.46 -9.05
C LEU A 24 3.60 -3.33 -9.04
N TRP A 25 2.94 -3.97 -9.99
CA TRP A 25 1.48 -3.99 -10.07
C TRP A 25 0.87 -4.67 -8.84
N THR A 26 1.36 -5.85 -8.46
CA THR A 26 0.86 -6.58 -7.29
C THR A 26 1.07 -5.81 -5.97
N ILE A 27 2.23 -5.17 -5.79
CA ILE A 27 2.52 -4.38 -4.57
C ILE A 27 1.59 -3.16 -4.48
N ASN A 28 1.25 -2.52 -5.61
CA ASN A 28 0.46 -1.29 -5.60
C ASN A 28 -1.06 -1.54 -5.48
N PHE A 29 -1.55 -2.67 -5.97
CA PHE A 29 -2.98 -3.01 -5.94
C PHE A 29 -3.39 -3.93 -4.77
N ALA A 30 -2.42 -4.52 -4.06
CA ALA A 30 -2.70 -5.30 -2.85
C ALA A 30 -2.69 -4.38 -1.61
N THR A 31 -3.83 -3.75 -1.30
CA THR A 31 -4.00 -3.15 0.03
C THR A 31 -4.06 -4.28 1.07
N PRO A 32 -3.20 -4.28 2.10
CA PRO A 32 -3.26 -5.30 3.15
C PRO A 32 -4.62 -5.25 3.86
N VAL A 33 -5.10 -6.41 4.32
CA VAL A 33 -6.40 -6.54 5.02
C VAL A 33 -6.47 -5.65 6.26
N GLU A 34 -5.34 -5.44 6.93
CA GLU A 34 -5.21 -4.53 8.06
C GLU A 34 -4.12 -3.51 7.76
N ILE A 35 -4.50 -2.24 7.63
CA ILE A 35 -3.57 -1.11 7.55
C ILE A 35 -3.60 -0.38 8.88
N LEU A 36 -2.58 -0.60 9.69
CA LEU A 36 -2.46 -0.06 11.05
C LEU A 36 -1.19 0.80 11.14
N PRO A 37 -1.27 2.03 11.68
CA PRO A 37 -0.10 2.86 11.94
C PRO A 37 0.62 2.41 13.22
N ASP A 38 1.77 3.01 13.54
CA ASP A 38 2.49 2.71 14.79
C ASP A 38 1.65 2.98 16.06
N TRP A 39 2.05 2.35 17.16
CA TRP A 39 1.30 2.33 18.44
C TRP A 39 0.92 3.73 18.96
N TYR A 40 1.78 4.73 18.77
CA TYR A 40 1.54 6.10 19.22
C TYR A 40 0.51 6.86 18.36
N PHE A 41 0.22 6.38 17.15
CA PHE A 41 -0.79 6.97 16.27
C PHE A 41 -2.18 6.35 16.42
N PHE A 42 -2.33 5.27 17.20
CA PHE A 42 -3.63 4.63 17.40
C PHE A 42 -4.75 5.57 17.89
N PRO A 43 -4.53 6.49 18.85
CA PRO A 43 -5.58 7.43 19.26
C PRO A 43 -6.09 8.30 18.10
N VAL A 44 -5.18 8.77 17.25
CA VAL A 44 -5.50 9.60 16.06
C VAL A 44 -6.20 8.77 14.99
N PHE A 45 -5.72 7.53 14.76
CA PHE A 45 -6.32 6.61 13.80
C PHE A 45 -7.77 6.24 14.13
N GLN A 46 -8.09 6.03 15.42
CA GLN A 46 -9.46 5.73 15.86
C GLN A 46 -10.41 6.91 15.59
N ILE A 47 -9.95 8.15 15.74
CA ILE A 47 -10.75 9.35 15.43
C ILE A 47 -10.98 9.46 13.92
N LEU A 48 -9.92 9.28 13.12
CA LEU A 48 -9.97 9.35 11.66
C LEU A 48 -10.93 8.32 11.04
N ARG A 49 -11.01 7.11 11.60
CA ARG A 49 -11.88 6.04 11.07
C ARG A 49 -13.33 6.13 11.54
N THR A 50 -13.60 6.81 12.66
CA THR A 50 -14.94 6.85 13.28
C THR A 50 -15.71 8.11 12.89
N VAL A 51 -15.02 9.23 12.68
CA VAL A 51 -15.65 10.50 12.33
C VAL A 51 -15.68 10.64 10.79
N PRO A 52 -16.88 10.73 10.17
CA PRO A 52 -16.99 10.81 8.71
C PRO A 52 -16.56 12.17 8.15
N ASN A 53 -16.61 13.24 8.97
CA ASN A 53 -16.25 14.59 8.54
C ASN A 53 -14.76 14.87 8.75
N LYS A 54 -14.00 14.91 7.65
CA LYS A 54 -12.55 15.14 7.66
C LYS A 54 -12.14 16.51 8.21
N LEU A 55 -12.89 17.58 7.89
CA LEU A 55 -12.59 18.94 8.36
C LEU A 55 -12.73 19.07 9.88
N LEU A 56 -13.73 18.39 10.45
CA LEU A 56 -13.94 18.38 11.90
C LEU A 56 -12.77 17.67 12.60
N VAL A 57 -12.28 16.56 12.04
CA VAL A 57 -11.14 15.83 12.61
C VAL A 57 -9.87 16.67 12.62
N GLU A 58 -9.54 17.34 11.52
CA GLU A 58 -8.36 18.22 11.44
C GLU A 58 -8.42 19.33 12.50
N ILE A 59 -9.57 19.98 12.64
CA ILE A 59 -9.79 21.03 13.64
C ILE A 59 -9.60 20.46 15.06
N LEU A 60 -10.17 19.31 15.37
CA LEU A 60 -10.00 18.66 16.67
C LEU A 60 -8.54 18.29 16.96
N LEU A 61 -7.80 17.79 15.98
CA LEU A 61 -6.38 17.45 16.14
C LEU A 61 -5.53 18.71 16.37
N LEU A 62 -5.79 19.78 15.62
CA LEU A 62 -5.13 21.08 15.81
C LEU A 62 -5.41 21.66 17.21
N PHE A 63 -6.65 21.60 17.68
CA PHE A 63 -7.00 22.05 19.04
C PHE A 63 -6.30 21.25 20.14
N ASN A 64 -6.03 19.96 19.92
CA ASN A 64 -5.26 19.15 20.88
C ASN A 64 -3.74 19.45 20.85
N SER A 65 -3.22 20.00 19.75
CA SER A 65 -1.81 20.40 19.63
C SER A 65 -1.50 21.79 20.19
N LEU A 66 -2.52 22.59 20.51
CA LEU A 66 -2.39 23.96 21.03
C LEU A 66 -2.47 24.04 22.58
N LYS A 67 -2.50 22.89 23.26
CA LYS A 67 -2.39 22.76 24.72
C LYS A 67 -1.01 22.27 25.09
#